data_AF-A0A956V6X3-F1
#
_entry.id   AF-A0A956V6X3-F1
#
_cell.length_a   1.000
_cell.length_b   1.000
_cell.length_c   1.000
_cell.angle_alpha   90.00
_cell.angle_beta   90.00
_cell.angle_gamma   90.00
#
_symmetry.space_group_name_H-M   'P 1'
#
loop_
_entity.id
_entity.type
_entity.pdbx_description
1 polymer ?
#
loop_
_entity_poly.entity_id
_entity_poly.type
_entity_poly.pdbx_seq_one_letter_code
_entity_poly.pdbx_strand_id
1 'polypeptide(L)'
;MTSHSTNYFNTFIEVAEDCSVVEAEIPKAKSGKPTVASLQYELLQEQPYTFSSDELLFAVYAERKNIAADEQLEARASFFARPQACMRASPLPKRYGWGVYSNAEGKLALIALESAEYDRLSKDKTLSHVKAMRSKRC
;
A
#
# COMPACT_ATOMS: atom_id res chain seq x y z
N MET A 1 10.50 -0.66 -23.97
CA MET A 1 10.89 -0.54 -22.55
C MET A 1 9.73 -1.07 -21.73
N THR A 2 9.91 -2.18 -21.01
CA THR A 2 8.83 -2.83 -20.26
C THR A 2 8.69 -2.13 -18.93
N SER A 3 7.72 -1.22 -18.80
CA SER A 3 7.41 -0.58 -17.51
C SER A 3 6.73 -1.61 -16.61
N HIS A 4 7.32 -1.91 -15.46
CA HIS A 4 6.72 -2.81 -14.49
C HIS A 4 5.71 -2.01 -13.65
N SER A 5 4.41 -2.22 -13.90
CA SER A 5 3.34 -1.63 -13.10
C SER A 5 2.89 -2.60 -12.01
N THR A 6 2.50 -2.04 -10.87
CA THR A 6 2.06 -2.79 -9.71
C THR A 6 0.61 -2.51 -9.33
N ASN A 7 -0.14 -1.92 -10.27
CA ASN A 7 -1.52 -1.54 -10.06
C ASN A 7 -2.44 -2.75 -10.06
N TYR A 8 -3.37 -2.75 -9.12
CA TYR A 8 -4.46 -3.71 -9.02
C TYR A 8 -5.77 -2.98 -9.28
N PHE A 9 -6.75 -3.69 -9.84
CA PHE A 9 -8.08 -3.15 -10.16
C PHE A 9 -9.14 -4.07 -9.57
N ASN A 10 -10.18 -3.49 -8.93
CA ASN A 10 -11.23 -4.24 -8.23
C ASN A 10 -10.67 -5.38 -7.36
N THR A 11 -9.61 -5.08 -6.62
CA THR A 11 -8.84 -6.07 -5.87
C THR A 11 -8.78 -5.65 -4.42
N PHE A 12 -9.12 -6.57 -3.54
CA PHE A 12 -8.98 -6.41 -2.10
C PHE A 12 -7.76 -7.20 -1.61
N ILE A 13 -6.79 -6.48 -1.07
CA ILE A 13 -5.61 -7.04 -0.43
C ILE A 13 -5.90 -7.24 1.05
N GLU A 14 -6.12 -8.48 1.42
CA GLU A 14 -6.35 -8.88 2.80
C GLU A 14 -5.06 -8.89 3.62
N VAL A 15 -5.21 -8.69 4.92
CA VAL A 15 -4.08 -8.76 5.86
C VAL A 15 -3.45 -10.15 5.80
N ALA A 16 -2.14 -10.24 6.04
CA ALA A 16 -1.43 -11.51 6.06
C ALA A 16 -2.03 -12.44 7.13
N GLU A 17 -2.17 -13.73 6.82
CA GLU A 17 -2.74 -14.72 7.76
C GLU A 17 -1.89 -14.90 9.04
N ASP A 18 -0.61 -14.53 8.96
CA ASP A 18 0.34 -14.61 10.06
C ASP A 18 0.41 -13.30 10.87
N CYS A 19 -0.45 -12.34 10.57
CA CYS A 19 -0.50 -11.06 11.25
C CYS A 19 -1.13 -11.24 12.63
N SER A 20 -0.38 -10.99 13.69
CA SER A 20 -0.82 -11.20 15.09
C SER A 20 -1.81 -10.15 15.59
N VAL A 21 -2.03 -9.08 14.84
CA VAL A 21 -2.86 -7.94 15.25
C VAL A 21 -4.33 -8.20 14.92
N VAL A 22 -5.20 -7.83 15.85
CA VAL A 22 -6.66 -7.94 15.72
C VAL A 22 -7.30 -6.61 15.32
N GLU A 23 -6.59 -5.51 15.53
CA GLU A 23 -7.00 -4.15 15.20
C GLU A 23 -5.90 -3.47 14.39
N ALA A 24 -6.29 -2.56 13.51
CA ALA A 24 -5.39 -1.87 12.62
C ALA A 24 -4.53 -0.87 13.41
N GLU A 25 -3.24 -1.13 13.47
CA GLU A 25 -2.29 -0.30 14.21
C GLU A 25 -1.71 0.78 13.29
N ILE A 26 -1.81 2.04 13.71
CA ILE A 26 -1.23 3.15 12.95
C ILE A 26 0.31 3.06 13.00
N PRO A 27 1.00 2.92 11.86
CA PRO A 27 2.46 2.80 11.84
C PRO A 27 3.12 4.10 12.29
N LYS A 28 3.74 4.08 13.46
CA LYS A 28 4.49 5.23 14.01
C LYS A 28 5.86 5.38 13.34
N ALA A 29 6.33 6.62 13.23
CA ALA A 29 7.70 6.92 12.82
C ALA A 29 8.70 6.20 13.74
N LYS A 30 9.76 5.61 13.16
CA LYS A 30 10.77 4.87 13.91
C LYS A 30 12.02 5.73 14.03
N SER A 31 12.46 5.99 15.26
CA SER A 31 13.68 6.77 15.55
C SER A 31 13.66 8.19 14.94
N GLY A 32 12.50 8.85 14.96
CA GLY A 32 12.33 10.22 14.44
C GLY A 32 12.32 10.35 12.91
N LYS A 33 12.34 9.24 12.17
CA LYS A 33 12.21 9.24 10.70
C LYS A 33 10.91 8.56 10.27
N PRO A 34 10.15 9.15 9.31
CA PRO A 34 8.96 8.52 8.80
C PRO A 34 9.31 7.21 8.10
N THR A 35 8.58 6.14 8.42
CA THR A 35 8.79 4.84 7.79
C THR A 35 7.98 4.76 6.50
N VAL A 36 8.31 3.81 5.61
CA VAL A 36 7.53 3.55 4.39
C VAL A 36 6.05 3.30 4.73
N ALA A 37 5.77 2.53 5.78
CA ALA A 37 4.40 2.26 6.22
C ALA A 37 3.70 3.52 6.76
N SER A 38 4.41 4.34 7.53
CA SER A 38 3.89 5.61 8.06
C SER A 38 3.50 6.56 6.94
N LEU A 39 4.36 6.74 5.94
CA LEU A 39 4.09 7.62 4.79
C LEU A 39 2.93 7.10 3.95
N GLN A 40 2.89 5.79 3.67
CA GLN A 40 1.78 5.18 2.94
C GLN A 40 0.45 5.34 3.68
N TYR A 41 0.48 5.17 5.00
CA TYR A 41 -0.69 5.38 5.84
C TYR A 41 -1.19 6.81 5.78
N GLU A 42 -0.31 7.78 6.00
CA GLU A 42 -0.64 9.20 6.00
C GLU A 42 -1.25 9.63 4.67
N LEU A 43 -0.59 9.32 3.54
CA LEU A 43 -1.07 9.68 2.20
C LEU A 43 -2.46 9.08 1.88
N LEU A 44 -2.68 7.81 2.23
CA LEU A 44 -3.96 7.14 1.96
C LEU A 44 -5.07 7.52 2.95
N GLN A 45 -4.73 7.97 4.16
CA GLN A 45 -5.69 8.51 5.11
C GLN A 45 -6.13 9.92 4.75
N GLU A 46 -5.20 10.78 4.34
CA GLU A 46 -5.53 12.12 3.88
C GLU A 46 -6.32 12.09 2.57
N GLN A 47 -5.97 11.19 1.66
CA GLN A 47 -6.54 11.11 0.32
C GLN A 47 -6.85 9.66 -0.10
N PRO A 48 -7.90 9.04 0.49
CA PRO A 48 -8.34 7.72 0.08
C PRO A 48 -8.89 7.75 -1.35
N TYR A 49 -8.63 6.69 -2.13
CA TYR A 49 -9.02 6.59 -3.54
C TYR A 49 -8.46 7.70 -4.43
N THR A 50 -7.29 8.25 -4.10
CA THR A 50 -6.59 9.20 -4.97
C THR A 50 -5.40 8.55 -5.66
N PHE A 51 -4.57 7.85 -4.88
CA PHE A 51 -3.31 7.30 -5.38
C PHE A 51 -3.48 5.88 -5.92
N SER A 52 -2.85 5.61 -7.07
CA SER A 52 -2.61 4.24 -7.53
C SER A 52 -1.47 3.56 -6.76
N SER A 53 -1.32 2.23 -6.91
CA SER A 53 -0.22 1.51 -6.26
C SER A 53 1.14 2.05 -6.68
N ASP A 54 1.33 2.32 -7.96
CA ASP A 54 2.57 2.86 -8.49
C ASP A 54 2.82 4.29 -7.99
N GLU A 55 1.81 5.16 -8.00
CA GLU A 55 1.96 6.54 -7.53
C GLU A 55 2.26 6.60 -6.04
N LEU A 56 1.60 5.79 -5.23
CA LEU A 56 1.87 5.73 -3.79
C LEU A 56 3.30 5.26 -3.51
N LEU A 57 3.75 4.21 -4.19
CA LEU A 57 5.12 3.70 -4.05
C LEU A 57 6.15 4.74 -4.46
N PHE A 58 5.89 5.45 -5.56
CA PHE A 58 6.76 6.51 -6.04
C PHE A 58 6.75 7.74 -5.13
N ALA A 59 5.60 8.18 -4.63
CA ALA A 59 5.48 9.31 -3.71
C ALA A 59 6.31 9.07 -2.44
N VAL A 60 6.20 7.88 -1.86
CA VAL A 60 7.00 7.48 -0.69
C VAL A 60 8.49 7.40 -1.01
N TYR A 61 8.84 6.93 -2.21
CA TYR A 61 10.23 6.91 -2.67
C TYR A 61 10.80 8.33 -2.84
N ALA A 62 10.06 9.20 -3.53
CA ALA A 62 10.43 10.59 -3.78
C ALA A 62 10.61 11.36 -2.47
N GLU A 63 9.70 11.19 -1.51
CA GLU A 63 9.80 11.83 -0.20
C GLU A 63 11.03 11.35 0.58
N ARG A 64 11.28 10.03 0.59
CA ARG A 64 12.46 9.47 1.27
C ARG A 64 13.79 9.85 0.63
N LYS A 65 13.78 10.10 -0.68
CA LYS A 65 14.96 10.52 -1.46
C LYS A 65 15.07 12.04 -1.58
N ASN A 66 14.08 12.79 -1.11
CA ASN A 66 13.96 14.23 -1.23
C ASN A 66 14.13 14.69 -2.70
N ILE A 67 13.43 14.02 -3.62
CA ILE A 67 13.54 14.27 -5.06
C ILE A 67 12.78 15.54 -5.41
N ALA A 68 13.46 16.50 -6.02
CA ALA A 68 12.87 17.74 -6.47
C ALA A 68 11.84 17.50 -7.58
N ALA A 69 10.81 18.35 -7.67
CA ALA A 69 9.68 18.15 -8.59
C ALA A 69 10.09 18.06 -10.06
N ASP A 70 11.16 18.76 -10.46
CA ASP A 70 11.76 18.71 -11.78
C ASP A 70 12.43 17.36 -12.11
N GLU A 71 13.00 16.69 -11.11
CA GLU A 71 13.64 15.38 -11.25
C GLU A 71 12.65 14.21 -11.08
N GLN A 72 11.43 14.47 -10.61
CA GLN A 72 10.45 13.42 -10.34
C GLN A 72 10.11 12.60 -11.58
N LEU A 73 10.01 13.23 -12.76
CA LEU A 73 9.66 12.51 -13.98
C LEU A 73 10.73 11.47 -14.37
N GLU A 74 12.00 11.86 -14.30
CA GLU A 74 13.14 10.98 -14.61
C GLU A 74 13.33 9.91 -13.53
N ALA A 75 13.19 10.31 -12.26
CA ALA A 75 13.23 9.39 -11.13
C ALA A 75 12.12 8.34 -11.21
N ARG A 76 10.91 8.74 -11.65
CA ARG A 76 9.77 7.84 -11.85
C ARG A 76 10.08 6.80 -12.92
N ALA A 77 10.62 7.24 -14.06
CA ALA A 77 11.04 6.33 -15.13
C ALA A 77 12.12 5.35 -14.64
N SER A 78 13.11 5.84 -13.90
CA SER A 78 14.18 5.01 -13.31
C SER A 78 13.67 4.05 -12.24
N PHE A 79 12.67 4.45 -11.46
CA PHE A 79 12.04 3.63 -10.43
C PHE A 79 11.27 2.45 -11.04
N PHE A 80 10.47 2.70 -12.09
CA PHE A 80 9.72 1.65 -12.79
C PHE A 80 10.53 0.85 -13.83
N ALA A 81 11.79 1.26 -14.09
CA ALA A 81 12.72 0.47 -14.89
C ALA A 81 13.15 -0.83 -14.19
N ARG A 82 12.95 -0.95 -12.87
CA ARG A 82 13.21 -2.16 -12.09
C ARG A 82 11.91 -2.68 -11.47
N PRO A 83 11.77 -4.00 -11.26
CA PRO A 83 10.60 -4.54 -10.58
C PRO A 83 10.53 -4.01 -9.14
N GLN A 84 9.40 -3.40 -8.79
CA GLN A 84 9.15 -2.83 -7.47
C GLN A 84 8.34 -3.77 -6.59
N ALA A 85 8.48 -3.60 -5.27
CA ALA A 85 7.69 -4.34 -4.30
C ALA A 85 6.23 -3.88 -4.34
N CYS A 86 5.30 -4.82 -4.54
CA CYS A 86 3.88 -4.53 -4.55
C CYS A 86 3.32 -4.17 -3.17
N MET A 87 2.12 -3.57 -3.14
CA MET A 87 1.41 -3.29 -1.89
C MET A 87 1.17 -4.55 -1.04
N ARG A 88 1.08 -5.74 -1.64
CA ARG A 88 1.03 -7.02 -0.90
C ARG A 88 2.27 -7.29 -0.06
N ALA A 89 3.42 -6.69 -0.40
CA ALA A 89 4.65 -6.79 0.36
C ALA A 89 4.85 -5.61 1.34
N SER A 90 3.95 -4.62 1.32
CA SER A 90 4.01 -3.48 2.25
C SER A 90 3.87 -3.95 3.70
N PRO A 91 4.54 -3.28 4.68
CA PRO A 91 4.37 -3.61 6.09
C PRO A 91 2.92 -3.43 6.56
N LEU A 92 2.15 -2.54 5.93
CA LEU A 92 0.77 -2.20 6.29
C LEU A 92 -0.13 -3.46 6.38
N PRO A 93 -0.37 -4.19 5.29
CA PRO A 93 -1.16 -5.40 5.32
C PRO A 93 -0.41 -6.62 5.88
N LYS A 94 0.87 -6.49 6.21
CA LYS A 94 1.67 -7.62 6.72
C LYS A 94 1.74 -7.72 8.23
N ARG A 95 1.74 -6.58 8.92
CA ARG A 95 1.98 -6.49 10.36
C ARG A 95 1.02 -5.55 11.07
N TYR A 96 0.52 -4.52 10.37
CA TYR A 96 -0.23 -3.44 10.99
C TYR A 96 -1.74 -3.59 10.89
N GLY A 97 -2.28 -4.70 10.35
CA GLY A 97 -3.74 -4.90 10.36
C GLY A 97 -4.51 -4.04 9.35
N TRP A 98 -3.85 -3.51 8.32
CA TRP A 98 -4.52 -2.68 7.31
C TRP A 98 -4.78 -3.46 6.03
N GLY A 99 -6.05 -3.63 5.67
CA GLY A 99 -6.45 -4.06 4.33
C GLY A 99 -6.23 -2.97 3.31
N VAL A 100 -5.91 -3.33 2.07
CA VAL A 100 -5.77 -2.38 0.96
C VAL A 100 -6.81 -2.70 -0.09
N TYR A 101 -7.78 -1.80 -0.29
CA TYR A 101 -8.78 -1.93 -1.33
C TYR A 101 -8.38 -1.13 -2.56
N SER A 102 -8.42 -1.76 -3.73
CA SER A 102 -8.17 -1.13 -5.03
C SER A 102 -9.47 -1.10 -5.81
N ASN A 103 -9.96 0.10 -6.12
CA ASN A 103 -11.21 0.29 -6.87
C ASN A 103 -11.04 -0.05 -8.37
N ALA A 104 -12.11 0.11 -9.15
CA ALA A 104 -12.11 -0.14 -10.60
C ALA A 104 -11.14 0.75 -11.39
N GLU A 105 -10.82 1.94 -10.88
CA GLU A 105 -9.85 2.86 -11.48
C GLU A 105 -8.40 2.54 -11.07
N GLY A 106 -8.20 1.58 -10.16
CA GLY A 106 -6.89 1.23 -9.62
C GLY A 106 -6.39 2.15 -8.51
N LYS A 107 -7.29 2.94 -7.92
CA LYS A 107 -7.01 3.83 -6.80
C LYS A 107 -7.18 3.08 -5.47
N LEU A 108 -6.26 3.34 -4.55
CA LEU A 108 -6.12 2.61 -3.31
C LEU A 108 -6.82 3.32 -2.14
N ALA A 109 -7.36 2.52 -1.23
CA ALA A 109 -7.80 2.96 0.08
C ALA A 109 -7.35 1.97 1.16
N LEU A 110 -7.10 2.49 2.36
CA LEU A 110 -6.81 1.66 3.54
C LEU A 110 -8.08 1.38 4.31
N ILE A 111 -8.28 0.11 4.61
CA ILE A 111 -9.43 -0.37 5.36
C ILE A 111 -8.90 -1.03 6.63
N ALA A 112 -9.34 -0.54 7.79
CA ALA A 112 -8.95 -1.10 9.08
C ALA A 112 -9.56 -2.51 9.24
N LEU A 113 -8.77 -3.48 9.72
CA LEU A 113 -9.20 -4.88 9.91
C LEU A 113 -10.46 -5.01 10.79
N GLU A 114 -10.58 -4.17 11.81
CA GLU A 114 -11.72 -4.15 12.74
C GLU A 114 -12.97 -3.46 12.18
N SER A 115 -12.86 -2.80 11.03
CA SER A 115 -13.97 -2.06 10.43
C SER A 115 -14.99 -3.00 9.79
N ALA A 116 -16.28 -2.64 9.89
CA ALA A 116 -17.35 -3.33 9.17
C ALA A 116 -17.16 -3.29 7.64
N GLU A 117 -16.43 -2.30 7.12
CA GLU A 117 -16.07 -2.23 5.71
C GLU A 117 -15.11 -3.34 5.30
N TYR A 118 -14.16 -3.71 6.16
CA TYR A 118 -13.25 -4.83 5.91
C TYR A 118 -14.03 -6.13 5.79
N ASP A 119 -14.96 -6.39 6.71
CA ASP A 119 -15.80 -7.60 6.68
C ASP A 119 -16.68 -7.66 5.42
N ARG A 120 -17.24 -6.52 5.00
CA ARG A 120 -18.00 -6.42 3.74
C ARG A 120 -17.13 -6.72 2.53
N LEU A 121 -15.98 -6.07 2.41
CA LEU A 121 -15.07 -6.24 1.28
C LEU A 121 -14.47 -7.65 1.24
N SER A 122 -14.16 -8.25 2.39
CA SER A 122 -13.66 -9.64 2.50
C SER A 122 -14.71 -10.68 2.10
N LYS A 123 -16.01 -10.35 2.19
CA LYS A 123 -17.12 -11.21 1.73
C LYS A 123 -17.57 -10.92 0.30
N ASP A 124 -17.11 -9.83 -0.31
CA ASP A 124 -17.54 -9.39 -1.63
C ASP A 124 -16.86 -10.19 -2.75
N LYS A 125 -17.51 -11.26 -3.19
CA LYS A 125 -17.03 -12.14 -4.26
C LYS A 125 -16.88 -11.46 -5.63
N THR A 126 -17.37 -10.23 -5.80
CA THR A 126 -17.17 -9.48 -7.05
C THR A 126 -15.75 -8.91 -7.16
N LEU A 127 -15.07 -8.78 -6.02
CA LEU A 127 -13.71 -8.30 -5.92
C LEU A 127 -12.72 -9.47 -6.04
N SER A 128 -11.53 -9.17 -6.54
CA SER A 128 -10.42 -10.11 -6.52
C SER A 128 -9.78 -10.08 -5.13
N HIS A 129 -9.81 -11.20 -4.41
CA HIS A 129 -9.20 -11.30 -3.09
C HIS A 129 -7.77 -11.80 -3.20
N VAL A 130 -6.82 -11.05 -2.66
CA VAL A 130 -5.43 -11.46 -2.57
C VAL A 130 -4.91 -11.24 -1.16
N LYS A 131 -4.29 -12.27 -0.56
CA LYS A 131 -3.68 -12.10 0.76
C LYS A 131 -2.32 -11.43 0.64
N ALA A 132 -1.98 -10.58 1.61
CA ALA A 132 -0.64 -10.02 1.72
C ALA A 132 0.41 -11.11 1.94
N MET A 133 1.64 -10.82 1.54
CA MET A 133 2.73 -11.79 1.63
C MET A 133 3.09 -12.05 3.09
N ARG A 134 3.33 -13.32 3.45
CA ARG A 134 3.81 -13.68 4.79
C ARG A 134 5.06 -12.88 5.17
N SER A 135 5.09 -12.38 6.40
CA SER A 135 6.29 -11.74 6.93
C SER A 135 7.12 -12.78 7.67
N LYS A 136 8.37 -13.03 7.24
CA LYS A 136 9.33 -13.81 8.06
C LYS A 136 9.79 -13.06 9.33
N ARG A 137 9.17 -11.93 9.64
CA ARG A 137 9.59 -10.94 10.64
C ARG A 137 8.43 -10.59 11.60
N CYS A 138 7.41 -11.45 11.66
CA CYS A 138 6.46 -11.48 12.77
C CYS A 138 7.17 -12.01 14.01
#